data_AF-A0A1V5SMZ6-F1
#
_entry.id   AF-A0A1V5SMZ6-F1
#
_cell.length_a   1.000
_cell.length_b   1.000
_cell.length_c   1.000
_cell.angle_alpha   90.00
_cell.angle_beta   90.00
_cell.angle_gamma   90.00
#
_symmetry.space_group_name_H-M   'P 1'
#
loop_
_entity.id
_entity.type
_entity.pdbx_description
1 polymer ?
#
loop_
_entity_poly.entity_id
_entity_poly.type
_entity_poly.pdbx_seq_one_letter_code
_entity_poly.pdbx_strand_id
1 'polypeptide(L)'
;MDIMKTLVSFLLFSMLVSSCAHFQKSSYGSYAEAEKAFSRGKYEKAIMGYRDYLEQNPGGSMAVIAEYYIGKSYAAMGMAGEAEKVYRDVIEKYPQSSWAGFAQKRLDEVK
;
A
#
# COMPACT_ATOMS: atom_id res chain seq x y z
N MET A 1 -51.43 17.57 -15.76
CA MET A 1 -50.17 17.87 -16.50
C MET A 1 -48.97 17.73 -15.55
N ASP A 2 -49.07 16.78 -14.61
CA ASP A 2 -48.29 16.78 -13.37
C ASP A 2 -47.46 15.50 -13.19
N ILE A 3 -47.83 14.43 -13.90
CA ILE A 3 -47.08 13.16 -13.96
C ILE A 3 -45.77 13.34 -14.74
N MET A 4 -45.76 14.20 -15.76
CA MET A 4 -44.55 14.44 -16.56
C MET A 4 -43.51 15.29 -15.80
N LYS A 5 -43.94 16.15 -14.86
CA LYS A 5 -43.05 17.00 -14.05
C LYS A 5 -42.40 16.25 -12.88
N THR A 6 -43.13 15.32 -12.27
CA THR A 6 -42.58 14.42 -11.24
C THR A 6 -41.62 13.40 -11.85
N LEU A 7 -41.90 12.88 -13.05
CA LEU A 7 -41.00 11.95 -13.76
C LEU A 7 -39.66 12.62 -14.12
N VAL A 8 -39.70 13.87 -14.58
CA VAL A 8 -38.50 14.67 -14.89
C VAL A 8 -37.72 15.02 -13.62
N SER A 9 -38.40 15.32 -12.51
CA SER A 9 -37.74 15.56 -11.21
C SER A 9 -37.08 14.30 -10.64
N PHE A 10 -37.66 13.12 -10.87
CA PHE A 10 -37.09 11.84 -10.42
C PHE A 10 -35.88 11.42 -11.25
N LEU A 11 -35.90 11.69 -12.57
CA LEU A 11 -34.78 11.42 -13.48
C LEU A 11 -33.60 12.38 -13.28
N LEU A 12 -33.85 13.62 -12.83
CA LEU A 12 -32.77 14.56 -12.51
C LEU A 12 -32.12 14.28 -11.15
N PHE A 13 -32.84 13.67 -10.21
CA PHE A 13 -32.30 13.31 -8.90
C PHE A 13 -31.37 12.09 -8.95
N SER A 14 -31.58 11.14 -9.86
CA SER A 14 -30.70 9.97 -10.02
C SER A 14 -29.33 10.33 -10.62
N MET A 15 -29.23 11.43 -11.37
CA MET A 15 -27.95 11.90 -11.91
C MET A 15 -27.03 12.55 -10.87
N LEU A 16 -27.55 12.98 -9.71
CA LEU A 16 -26.75 13.65 -8.67
C LEU A 16 -26.16 12.68 -7.64
N VAL A 17 -26.71 11.47 -7.48
CA VAL A 17 -26.25 10.51 -6.44
C VAL A 17 -25.14 9.55 -6.93
N SER A 18 -24.75 9.61 -8.21
CA SER A 18 -23.52 8.93 -8.66
C SER A 18 -22.23 9.54 -8.07
N SER A 19 -22.34 10.63 -7.30
CA SER A 19 -21.23 11.28 -6.61
C SER A 19 -20.63 10.50 -5.43
N CYS A 20 -21.10 9.29 -5.06
CA CYS A 20 -20.54 8.57 -3.90
C CYS A 20 -19.85 7.23 -4.20
N ALA A 21 -19.90 6.72 -5.44
CA ALA A 21 -19.24 5.45 -5.79
C ALA A 21 -17.94 5.63 -6.58
N HIS A 22 -17.59 6.86 -6.99
CA HIS A 22 -16.22 7.17 -7.39
C HIS A 22 -15.40 7.42 -6.12
N PHE A 23 -15.21 6.36 -5.34
CA PHE A 23 -14.08 6.24 -4.42
C PHE A 23 -12.86 6.55 -5.26
N GLN A 24 -12.36 7.77 -5.12
CA GLN A 24 -11.21 8.31 -5.82
C GLN A 24 -10.08 7.34 -5.49
N LYS A 25 -9.83 6.35 -6.37
CA LYS A 25 -8.70 5.44 -6.23
C LYS A 25 -7.50 6.34 -6.45
N SER A 26 -7.01 6.84 -5.32
CA SER A 26 -6.09 7.95 -5.19
C SER A 26 -4.86 7.68 -6.03
N SER A 27 -4.29 8.73 -6.62
CA SER A 27 -2.95 8.73 -7.20
C SER A 27 -2.05 7.83 -6.37
N TYR A 28 -1.73 6.66 -6.90
CA TYR A 28 -0.96 5.65 -6.20
C TYR A 28 0.33 6.28 -5.66
N GLY A 29 0.65 6.01 -4.40
CA GLY A 29 1.79 6.67 -3.75
C GLY A 29 3.09 6.36 -4.48
N SER A 30 3.89 7.38 -4.77
CA SER A 30 5.25 7.13 -5.28
C SER A 30 6.08 6.46 -4.17
N TYR A 31 7.07 5.63 -4.55
CA TYR A 31 8.04 5.07 -3.61
C TYR A 31 8.61 6.16 -2.66
N ALA A 32 8.87 7.36 -3.19
CA ALA A 32 9.40 8.49 -2.43
C ALA A 32 8.44 8.99 -1.34
N GLU A 33 7.12 8.95 -1.56
CA GLU A 33 6.15 9.33 -0.54
C GLU A 33 6.06 8.29 0.57
N ALA A 34 6.13 7.01 0.23
CA ALA A 34 6.20 5.92 1.20
C ALA A 34 7.47 6.02 2.07
N GLU A 35 8.62 6.30 1.45
CA GLU A 35 9.89 6.53 2.15
C GLU A 35 9.85 7.78 3.05
N LYS A 36 9.22 8.86 2.59
CA LYS A 36 8.97 10.05 3.41
C LYS A 36 8.04 9.75 4.59
N ALA A 37 7.04 8.89 4.41
CA ALA A 37 6.20 8.45 5.52
C ALA A 37 7.00 7.61 6.52
N PHE A 38 7.81 6.67 6.04
CA PHE A 38 8.67 5.83 6.86
C PHE A 38 9.64 6.65 7.72
N SER A 39 10.37 7.59 7.11
CA SER A 39 11.32 8.48 7.81
C SER A 39 10.66 9.39 8.84
N ARG A 40 9.35 9.61 8.75
CA ARG A 40 8.54 10.37 9.73
C ARG A 40 7.88 9.47 10.78
N GLY A 41 8.19 8.18 10.81
CA GLY A 41 7.59 7.22 11.74
C GLY A 41 6.12 6.90 11.44
N LYS A 42 5.60 7.27 10.26
CA LYS A 42 4.22 6.99 9.85
C LYS A 42 4.16 5.65 9.14
N TYR A 43 4.37 4.57 9.90
CA TYR A 43 4.64 3.24 9.37
C TYR A 43 3.46 2.63 8.62
N GLU A 44 2.22 2.81 9.08
CA GLU A 44 1.03 2.33 8.38
C GLU A 44 0.89 3.01 7.01
N LYS A 45 1.10 4.33 6.97
CA LYS A 45 1.09 5.10 5.72
C LYS A 45 2.23 4.67 4.78
N ALA A 46 3.40 4.38 5.34
CA ALA A 46 4.52 3.87 4.57
C ALA A 46 4.18 2.51 3.94
N ILE A 47 3.61 1.58 4.72
CA ILE A 47 3.19 0.27 4.22
C ILE A 47 2.18 0.41 3.08
N MET A 48 1.16 1.26 3.24
CA MET A 48 0.19 1.51 2.17
C MET A 48 0.87 2.02 0.90
N GLY A 49 1.72 3.03 1.00
CA GLY A 49 2.42 3.58 -0.16
C GLY A 49 3.39 2.60 -0.83
N TYR A 50 4.10 1.77 -0.06
CA TYR A 50 4.96 0.73 -0.63
C TYR A 50 4.14 -0.37 -1.32
N ARG A 51 2.98 -0.75 -0.77
CA ARG A 51 2.07 -1.72 -1.42
C ARG A 51 1.50 -1.16 -2.72
N ASP A 52 1.02 0.08 -2.71
CA ASP A 52 0.54 0.76 -3.91
C ASP A 52 1.63 0.84 -5.00
N TYR A 53 2.88 1.13 -4.61
CA TYR A 53 4.01 1.11 -5.52
C TYR A 53 4.23 -0.28 -6.13
N LEU A 54 4.20 -1.33 -5.32
CA LEU A 54 4.39 -2.73 -5.75
C LEU A 54 3.29 -3.23 -6.67
N GLU A 55 2.03 -2.81 -6.46
CA GLU A 55 0.91 -3.16 -7.36
C GLU A 55 1.16 -2.69 -8.80
N GLN A 56 1.79 -1.52 -8.96
CA GLN A 56 2.10 -0.95 -10.26
C GLN A 56 3.46 -1.39 -10.81
N ASN A 57 4.39 -1.78 -9.94
CA ASN A 57 5.78 -2.08 -10.28
C ASN A 57 6.24 -3.44 -9.73
N PRO A 58 5.52 -4.55 -10.00
CA PRO A 58 5.71 -5.83 -9.31
C PRO A 58 7.09 -6.49 -9.53
N GLY A 59 7.82 -6.08 -10.57
CA GLY A 59 9.20 -6.54 -10.84
C GLY A 59 10.20 -5.39 -11.00
N GLY A 60 9.85 -4.19 -10.54
CA GLY A 60 10.72 -3.03 -10.63
C GLY A 60 12.00 -3.19 -9.78
N SER A 61 13.05 -2.45 -10.12
CA SER A 61 14.32 -2.50 -9.37
C SER A 61 14.18 -2.11 -7.89
N MET A 62 13.15 -1.34 -7.55
CA MET A 62 12.84 -0.95 -6.16
C MET A 62 11.86 -1.90 -5.46
N ALA A 63 11.34 -2.95 -6.14
CA ALA A 63 10.33 -3.84 -5.56
C ALA A 63 10.85 -4.55 -4.30
N VAL A 64 12.05 -5.13 -4.37
CA VAL A 64 12.69 -5.76 -3.20
C VAL A 64 12.91 -4.76 -2.04
N ILE A 65 13.21 -3.50 -2.37
CA ILE A 65 13.43 -2.45 -1.37
C ILE A 65 12.11 -2.08 -0.70
N ALA A 66 11.05 -1.89 -1.49
CA ALA A 66 9.71 -1.61 -0.99
C ALA A 66 9.20 -2.75 -0.08
N GLU A 67 9.34 -4.02 -0.48
CA GLU A 67 8.99 -5.17 0.35
C GLU A 67 9.80 -5.19 1.67
N TYR A 68 11.11 -4.93 1.60
CA TYR A 68 11.94 -4.84 2.80
C TYR A 68 11.49 -3.73 3.77
N TYR A 69 11.16 -2.54 3.25
CA TYR A 69 10.69 -1.44 4.10
C TYR A 69 9.27 -1.65 4.64
N ILE A 70 8.43 -2.46 3.99
CA ILE A 70 7.17 -2.95 4.59
C ILE A 70 7.49 -3.78 5.84
N GLY A 71 8.43 -4.73 5.75
CA GLY A 71 8.85 -5.55 6.90
C GLY A 71 9.42 -4.69 8.03
N LYS A 72 10.26 -3.70 7.71
CA LYS A 72 10.78 -2.75 8.70
C LYS A 72 9.69 -1.91 9.37
N SER A 73 8.66 -1.53 8.61
CA SER A 73 7.54 -0.75 9.13
C SER A 73 6.73 -1.58 10.14
N TYR A 74 6.43 -2.84 9.83
CA TYR A 74 5.78 -3.75 10.78
C TYR A 74 6.62 -3.94 12.04
N ALA A 75 7.92 -4.18 11.90
CA ALA A 75 8.83 -4.33 13.04
C ALA A 75 8.84 -3.08 13.93
N ALA A 76 8.86 -1.88 13.34
CA ALA A 76 8.85 -0.62 14.08
C ALA A 76 7.53 -0.37 14.83
N MET A 77 6.44 -0.99 14.40
CA MET A 77 5.14 -0.97 15.11
C MET A 77 5.01 -2.08 16.16
N GLY A 78 6.04 -2.92 16.37
CA GLY A 78 5.99 -4.06 17.27
C GLY A 78 5.21 -5.26 16.72
N MET A 79 4.85 -5.24 15.44
CA MET A 79 4.11 -6.30 14.76
C MET A 79 5.09 -7.36 14.24
N ALA A 80 5.66 -8.12 15.17
CA ALA A 80 6.75 -9.07 14.89
C ALA A 80 6.36 -10.17 13.89
N GLY A 81 5.16 -10.74 14.01
CA GLY A 81 4.71 -11.82 13.13
C GLY A 81 4.55 -11.37 11.67
N GLU A 82 4.01 -10.17 11.46
CA GLU A 82 3.88 -9.56 10.14
C GLU A 82 5.25 -9.19 9.55
N ALA A 83 6.15 -8.67 10.39
CA ALA A 83 7.52 -8.38 9.97
C ALA A 83 8.27 -9.65 9.54
N GLU A 84 8.18 -10.72 10.34
CA GLU A 84 8.76 -12.02 10.02
C GLU A 84 8.27 -12.53 8.67
N LYS A 85 6.94 -12.53 8.45
CA LYS A 85 6.36 -12.99 7.19
C LYS A 85 6.95 -12.23 6.00
N VAL A 86 6.99 -10.90 6.07
CA VAL A 86 7.50 -10.07 4.97
C VAL A 86 8.99 -10.27 4.75
N TYR A 87 9.80 -10.41 5.80
CA TYR A 87 11.22 -10.69 5.62
C TYR A 87 11.48 -12.05 4.99
N ARG A 88 10.70 -13.08 5.35
CA ARG A 88 10.76 -14.39 4.69
C ARG A 88 10.41 -14.29 3.21
N ASP A 89 9.36 -13.56 2.87
CA ASP A 89 8.98 -13.32 1.47
C ASP A 89 10.12 -12.65 0.69
N VAL A 90 10.81 -11.66 1.28
CA VAL A 90 11.96 -11.00 0.65
C VAL A 90 13.10 -11.98 0.39
N ILE A 91 13.41 -12.85 1.36
CA ILE A 91 14.48 -13.85 1.24
C ILE A 91 14.14 -14.88 0.16
N GLU A 92 12.89 -15.34 0.12
CA GLU A 92 12.42 -16.35 -0.83
C GLU A 92 12.35 -15.80 -2.27
N LYS A 93 11.80 -14.60 -2.45
CA LYS A 93 11.63 -13.99 -3.78
C LYS A 93 12.93 -13.43 -4.36
N TYR A 94 13.83 -12.92 -3.51
CA TYR A 94 15.04 -12.22 -3.95
C TYR A 94 16.33 -12.82 -3.36
N PRO A 95 16.56 -14.14 -3.44
CA PRO A 95 17.60 -14.83 -2.68
C PRO A 95 19.03 -14.37 -3.01
N GLN A 96 19.26 -13.81 -4.20
CA GLN A 96 20.56 -13.31 -4.65
C GLN A 96 20.76 -11.80 -4.39
N SER A 97 19.74 -11.11 -3.85
CA SER A 97 19.80 -9.69 -3.56
C SER A 97 20.48 -9.43 -2.21
N SER A 98 21.28 -8.37 -2.10
CA SER A 98 21.81 -7.93 -0.80
C SER A 98 20.70 -7.64 0.22
N TRP A 99 19.50 -7.29 -0.26
CA TRP A 99 18.32 -7.09 0.58
C TRP A 99 17.80 -8.37 1.24
N ALA A 100 18.01 -9.56 0.65
CA ALA A 100 17.72 -10.82 1.34
C ALA A 100 18.63 -11.02 2.55
N GLY A 101 19.92 -10.67 2.43
CA GLY A 101 20.84 -10.67 3.58
C GLY A 101 20.42 -9.69 4.67
N PHE A 102 19.99 -8.48 4.30
CA PHE A 102 19.45 -7.51 5.26
C PHE A 102 18.14 -7.98 5.88
N ALA A 103 17.25 -8.61 5.11
CA ALA A 103 16.00 -9.17 5.60
C ALA A 103 16.26 -10.32 6.57
N GLN A 104 17.21 -11.22 6.28
CA GLN A 104 17.60 -12.31 7.17
C GLN A 104 18.11 -11.78 8.51
N LYS A 105 18.98 -10.77 8.49
CA LYS A 105 19.44 -10.15 9.73
C LYS A 105 18.28 -9.60 10.56
N ARG A 106 17.33 -8.91 9.93
CA ARG A 106 16.14 -8.38 10.63
C ARG A 106 15.21 -9.48 11.11
N LEU A 107 15.05 -10.54 10.34
CA LEU A 107 14.26 -11.72 10.71
C LEU A 107 14.80 -12.37 11.99
N ASP A 108 16.11 -12.37 12.20
CA ASP A 108 16.72 -12.90 13.41
C ASP A 108 16.60 -11.94 14.62
N GLU A 109 16.34 -10.65 14.39
CA GLU A 109 16.10 -9.63 15.42
C GLU A 109 14.64 -9.54 15.87
N VAL A 110 13.67 -9.98 15.05
CA VAL A 110 12.23 -9.89 15.33
C VAL A 110 11.61 -11.16 15.94
N LYS A 111 12.40 -12.24 16.06
CA LYS A 111 12.01 -13.47 16.78
C LYS A 111 12.15 -13.29 18.28
#